data_AF-A0A0P1B3W4-F1
#
_entry.id   AF-A0A0P1B3W4-F1
#
_cell.length_a   1.000
_cell.length_b   1.000
_cell.length_c   1.000
_cell.angle_alpha   90.00
_cell.angle_beta   90.00
_cell.angle_gamma   90.00
#
_symmetry.space_group_name_H-M   'P 1'
#
loop_
_entity.id
_entity.type
_entity.pdbx_description
1 polymer ?
#
loop_
_entity_poly.entity_id
_entity_poly.type
_entity_poly.pdbx_seq_one_letter_code
_entity_poly.pdbx_strand_id
1 'polypeptide(L)'
;MNVEAFRHQKFLELNGDKIIYSLDEEQKEIYSMMKRNIAVGPSIIFKRYAERNKTRIRGKKKCKKVITYDANALYLWCLGYDMPCGRLIKIEAYKEVIKDDKIFGFLECDIEIPEHLKDYFSEMTPIFKNAEIDPTKKEVIGDHMHECNQNLGDDKRKTKSKKLIGSYFGERILIYTPLL
;
A
#
# COMPACT_ATOMS: atom_id res chain seq x y z
N MET A 1 -32.39 31.30 8.97
CA MET A 1 -31.33 30.34 8.60
C MET A 1 -30.07 31.14 8.29
N ASN A 2 -28.92 30.81 8.90
CA ASN A 2 -27.66 31.52 8.59
C ASN A 2 -27.08 31.03 7.24
N VAL A 3 -26.10 31.75 6.69
CA VAL A 3 -25.50 31.44 5.38
C VAL A 3 -24.86 30.04 5.35
N GLU A 4 -24.29 29.61 6.47
CA GLU A 4 -23.64 28.30 6.60
C GLU A 4 -24.66 27.15 6.54
N ALA A 5 -25.76 27.27 7.29
CA ALA A 5 -26.88 26.36 7.27
C ALA A 5 -27.57 26.30 5.90
N PHE A 6 -27.72 27.44 5.22
CA PHE A 6 -28.25 27.49 3.85
C PHE A 6 -27.33 26.78 2.85
N ARG A 7 -26.01 26.99 2.94
CA ARG A 7 -25.03 26.30 2.10
C ARG A 7 -25.03 24.80 2.35
N HIS A 8 -25.09 24.38 3.61
CA HIS A 8 -25.18 22.98 3.99
C HIS A 8 -26.45 22.34 3.44
N GLN A 9 -27.61 22.98 3.60
CA GLN A 9 -28.87 22.50 3.05
C GLN A 9 -28.82 22.37 1.53
N LYS A 10 -28.33 23.39 0.81
CA LYS A 10 -28.22 23.34 -0.66
C LYS A 10 -27.21 22.30 -1.14
N PHE A 11 -26.15 22.06 -0.38
CA PHE A 11 -25.21 20.98 -0.65
C PHE A 11 -25.89 19.60 -0.50
N LEU A 12 -26.68 19.40 0.54
CA LEU A 12 -27.44 18.16 0.73
C LEU A 12 -28.50 17.97 -0.37
N GLU A 13 -29.24 19.03 -0.74
CA GLU A 13 -30.22 18.99 -1.83
C GLU A 13 -29.56 18.67 -3.18
N LEU A 14 -28.41 19.29 -3.50
CA LEU A 14 -27.66 19.06 -4.76
C LEU A 14 -27.05 17.66 -4.87
N ASN A 15 -26.85 16.98 -3.75
CA ASN A 15 -26.30 15.64 -3.67
C ASN A 15 -27.33 14.61 -3.18
N GLY A 16 -28.61 14.97 -3.03
CA GLY A 16 -29.63 14.08 -2.44
C GLY A 16 -29.88 12.83 -3.27
N ASP A 17 -29.59 12.92 -4.56
CA ASP A 17 -29.68 11.91 -5.61
C ASP A 17 -28.30 11.41 -6.08
N LYS A 18 -27.21 11.91 -5.48
CA LYS A 18 -25.83 11.48 -5.77
C LYS A 18 -25.32 10.54 -4.69
N ILE A 19 -24.57 9.52 -5.12
CA ILE A 19 -23.91 8.52 -4.26
C ILE A 19 -22.64 9.12 -3.62
N ILE A 20 -22.70 10.34 -3.09
CA ILE A 20 -21.58 10.98 -2.40
C ILE A 20 -21.90 11.00 -0.92
N TYR A 21 -21.42 9.97 -0.22
CA TYR A 21 -21.54 9.88 1.23
C TYR A 21 -20.43 10.70 1.88
N SER A 22 -20.83 11.65 2.72
CA SER A 22 -19.90 12.40 3.57
C SER A 22 -19.24 11.46 4.58
N LEU A 23 -17.96 11.71 4.87
CA LEU A 23 -17.32 11.16 6.07
C LEU A 23 -17.83 11.93 7.28
N ASP A 24 -18.40 11.21 8.24
CA ASP A 24 -18.96 11.74 9.48
C ASP A 24 -18.43 10.96 10.69
N GLU A 25 -18.88 11.32 11.90
CA GLU A 25 -18.44 10.67 13.13
C GLU A 25 -18.83 9.18 13.18
N GLU A 26 -19.92 8.75 12.52
CA GLU A 26 -20.31 7.34 12.45
C GLU A 26 -19.30 6.51 11.61
N GLN A 27 -18.69 7.09 10.58
CA GLN A 27 -17.73 6.42 9.70
C GLN A 27 -16.26 6.60 10.13
N LYS A 28 -15.99 7.27 11.25
CA LYS A 28 -14.64 7.64 11.71
C LYS A 28 -13.71 6.45 11.94
N GLU A 29 -14.22 5.35 12.49
CA GLU A 29 -13.43 4.14 12.72
C GLU A 29 -13.00 3.51 11.39
N ILE A 30 -13.94 3.37 10.45
CA ILE A 30 -13.69 2.80 9.13
C ILE A 30 -12.73 3.70 8.35
N TYR A 31 -12.92 5.01 8.38
CA TYR A 31 -11.98 5.97 7.79
C TYR A 31 -10.56 5.77 8.33
N SER A 32 -10.41 5.66 9.65
CA SER A 32 -9.12 5.47 10.29
C SER A 32 -8.49 4.11 9.92
N MET A 33 -9.30 3.06 9.77
CA MET A 33 -8.88 1.74 9.31
C MET A 33 -8.38 1.78 7.85
N MET A 34 -9.16 2.38 6.95
CA MET A 34 -8.77 2.57 5.55
C MET A 34 -7.49 3.39 5.44
N LYS A 35 -7.43 4.56 6.09
CA LYS A 35 -6.29 5.48 6.01
C LYS A 35 -4.98 4.85 6.48
N ARG A 36 -5.03 3.99 7.51
CA ARG A 36 -3.83 3.27 8.00
C ARG A 36 -3.32 2.24 7.00
N ASN A 37 -4.21 1.69 6.18
CA ASN A 37 -3.91 0.64 5.20
C ASN A 37 -3.65 1.16 3.78
N ILE A 38 -3.86 2.46 3.52
CA ILE A 38 -3.44 3.08 2.26
C ILE A 38 -1.91 3.07 2.18
N ALA A 39 -1.39 2.22 1.29
CA ALA A 39 -0.02 2.23 0.85
C ALA A 39 0.12 3.06 -0.44
N VAL A 40 1.21 3.80 -0.56
CA VAL A 40 1.59 4.44 -1.82
C VAL A 40 2.18 3.38 -2.75
N GLY A 41 2.26 3.64 -4.06
CA GLY A 41 2.92 2.75 -5.00
C GLY A 41 4.38 2.46 -4.61
N PRO A 42 4.83 1.20 -4.66
CA PRO A 42 6.23 0.88 -4.42
C PRO A 42 7.12 1.46 -5.53
N SER A 43 8.33 1.89 -5.16
CA SER A 43 9.35 2.16 -6.18
C SER A 43 9.74 0.83 -6.82
N ILE A 44 9.35 0.64 -8.08
CA ILE A 44 9.57 -0.62 -8.83
C ILE A 44 11.04 -0.76 -9.29
N ILE A 45 11.93 0.13 -8.85
CA ILE A 45 13.36 0.09 -9.14
C ILE A 45 14.09 -0.71 -8.04
N PHE A 46 14.02 -2.04 -8.14
CA PHE A 46 14.58 -2.94 -7.12
C PHE A 46 16.08 -3.20 -7.28
N LYS A 47 16.61 -3.00 -8.49
CA LYS A 47 18.05 -3.06 -8.75
C LYS A 47 18.54 -1.70 -9.22
N ARG A 48 19.26 -1.01 -8.33
CA ARG A 48 19.85 0.32 -8.62
C ARG A 48 20.85 0.30 -9.78
N TYR A 49 21.39 -0.87 -10.12
CA TYR A 49 22.38 -1.02 -11.17
C TYR A 49 22.25 -2.33 -11.95
N ALA A 50 22.05 -2.21 -13.26
CA ALA A 50 22.15 -3.31 -14.20
C ALA A 50 22.94 -2.86 -15.43
N GLU A 51 23.94 -3.66 -15.82
CA GLU A 51 24.80 -3.37 -16.95
C GLU A 51 24.91 -4.59 -17.88
N ARG A 52 24.76 -4.31 -19.17
CA ARG A 52 24.92 -5.29 -20.25
C ARG A 52 26.29 -5.96 -20.17
N ASN A 53 26.30 -7.29 -20.29
CA ASN A 53 27.47 -8.16 -20.22
C ASN A 53 28.25 -8.19 -18.89
N LYS A 54 27.92 -7.35 -17.90
CA LYS A 54 28.54 -7.36 -16.57
C LYS A 54 27.63 -7.94 -15.50
N THR A 55 26.41 -7.43 -15.37
CA THR A 55 25.47 -7.89 -14.33
C THR A 55 25.00 -9.31 -14.58
N ARG A 56 25.03 -10.17 -13.55
CA ARG A 56 24.44 -11.52 -13.58
C ARG A 56 22.99 -11.51 -13.07
N ILE A 57 22.09 -12.11 -13.84
CA ILE A 57 20.68 -12.32 -13.51
C ILE A 57 20.58 -13.58 -12.67
N ARG A 58 20.08 -13.45 -11.43
CA ARG A 58 19.95 -14.54 -10.44
C ARG A 58 21.25 -15.36 -10.27
N GLY A 59 22.40 -14.69 -10.34
CA GLY A 59 23.73 -15.33 -10.29
C GLY A 59 24.15 -16.16 -11.51
N LYS A 60 23.24 -16.49 -12.43
CA LYS A 60 23.46 -17.48 -13.49
C LYS A 60 23.88 -16.84 -14.82
N LYS A 61 22.97 -16.09 -15.46
CA LYS A 61 23.12 -15.60 -16.85
C LYS A 61 23.58 -14.15 -16.89
N LYS A 62 24.43 -13.77 -17.86
CA LYS A 62 24.80 -12.36 -18.08
C LYS A 62 23.62 -11.59 -18.66
N CYS A 63 23.31 -10.41 -18.11
CA CYS A 63 22.37 -9.46 -18.69
C CYS A 63 22.82 -9.08 -20.11
N LYS A 64 21.92 -9.12 -21.10
CA LYS A 64 22.23 -8.78 -22.50
C LYS A 64 21.54 -7.52 -23.01
N LYS A 65 20.42 -7.15 -22.40
CA LYS A 65 19.64 -5.96 -22.71
C LYS A 65 18.91 -5.53 -21.45
N VAL A 66 18.79 -4.21 -21.27
CA VAL A 66 17.96 -3.60 -20.23
C VAL A 66 16.84 -2.88 -20.97
N ILE A 67 15.59 -3.19 -20.61
CA ILE A 67 14.39 -2.57 -21.16
C ILE A 67 13.55 -2.14 -19.97
N THR A 68 12.98 -0.95 -20.05
CA THR A 68 12.05 -0.41 -19.06
C THR A 68 10.64 -0.44 -19.65
N TYR A 69 9.69 -0.93 -18.87
CA TYR A 69 8.27 -0.89 -19.19
C TYR A 69 7.56 0.00 -18.19
N ASP A 70 6.54 0.71 -18.64
CA ASP A 70 5.65 1.50 -17.80
C ASP A 70 4.20 1.15 -18.14
N ALA A 71 3.32 1.30 -17.17
CA ALA A 71 1.89 1.11 -17.35
C ALA A 71 1.27 2.42 -17.86
N ASN A 72 0.62 2.37 -19.03
CA ASN A 72 0.04 3.57 -19.67
C ASN A 72 -1.00 4.30 -18.79
N ALA A 73 -1.74 3.59 -17.93
CA ALA A 73 -2.81 4.15 -17.10
C ALA A 73 -3.16 3.27 -15.89
N LEU A 74 -2.18 2.90 -15.07
CA LEU A 74 -2.35 1.94 -13.97
C LEU A 74 -3.56 2.26 -13.07
N TYR A 75 -3.62 3.47 -12.51
CA TYR A 75 -4.71 3.83 -11.60
C TYR A 75 -6.07 3.91 -12.29
N LEU A 76 -6.14 4.40 -13.53
CA LEU A 76 -7.40 4.46 -14.27
C LEU A 76 -7.95 3.06 -14.56
N TRP A 77 -7.06 2.13 -14.90
CA TRP A 77 -7.42 0.72 -15.07
C TRP A 77 -7.91 0.11 -13.75
N CYS A 78 -7.23 0.36 -12.62
CA CYS A 78 -7.68 -0.10 -11.30
C CYS A 78 -9.06 0.49 -10.93
N LEU A 79 -9.31 1.76 -11.23
CA LEU A 79 -10.60 2.41 -11.00
C LEU A 79 -11.72 1.89 -11.90
N GLY A 80 -11.41 1.13 -12.95
CA GLY A 80 -12.39 0.47 -13.80
C GLY A 80 -12.97 -0.82 -13.20
N TYR A 81 -12.44 -1.30 -12.07
CA TYR A 81 -12.99 -2.43 -11.33
C TYR A 81 -14.10 -2.01 -10.38
N ASP A 82 -14.89 -2.98 -9.94
CA ASP A 82 -15.89 -2.78 -8.89
C ASP A 82 -15.20 -2.31 -7.60
N MET A 83 -15.53 -1.11 -7.13
CA MET A 83 -14.98 -0.54 -5.91
C MET A 83 -16.07 -0.44 -4.84
N PRO A 84 -15.76 -0.74 -3.56
CA PRO A 84 -16.70 -0.53 -2.46
C PRO A 84 -17.11 0.93 -2.39
N CYS A 85 -18.40 1.18 -2.56
CA CYS A 85 -19.03 2.49 -2.51
C CYS A 85 -20.12 2.49 -1.44
N GLY A 86 -20.53 3.67 -0.99
CA GLY A 86 -21.59 3.78 0.00
C GLY A 86 -21.10 4.04 1.42
N ARG A 87 -22.01 3.90 2.38
CA ARG A 87 -21.64 3.80 3.80
C ARG A 87 -21.17 2.39 4.07
N LEU A 88 -19.93 2.25 4.51
CA LEU A 88 -19.36 0.96 4.80
C LEU A 88 -19.82 0.49 6.18
N ILE A 89 -20.01 -0.83 6.31
CA ILE A 89 -20.30 -1.49 7.57
C ILE A 89 -19.13 -2.41 7.93
N LYS A 90 -18.93 -2.59 9.22
CA LYS A 90 -17.96 -3.54 9.76
C LYS A 90 -18.70 -4.74 10.32
N ILE A 91 -18.30 -5.93 9.87
CA ILE A 91 -18.78 -7.20 10.40
C ILE A 91 -17.60 -7.94 11.02
N GLU A 92 -17.84 -8.70 12.08
CA GLU A 92 -16.82 -9.59 12.62
C GLU A 92 -16.56 -10.74 11.65
N ALA A 93 -15.29 -11.05 11.42
CA ALA A 93 -14.91 -12.17 10.59
C ALA A 93 -15.35 -13.48 11.23
N TYR A 94 -15.87 -14.39 10.42
CA TYR A 94 -16.29 -15.73 10.85
C TYR A 94 -15.46 -16.79 10.14
N LYS A 95 -15.54 -18.02 10.66
CA LYS A 95 -14.87 -19.17 10.06
C LYS A 95 -15.41 -19.38 8.64
N GLU A 96 -14.52 -19.60 7.68
CA GLU A 96 -14.86 -19.76 6.25
C GLU A 96 -15.32 -18.48 5.53
N VAL A 97 -15.14 -17.28 6.12
CA VAL A 97 -15.47 -15.99 5.45
C VAL A 97 -14.83 -15.85 4.06
N ILE A 98 -13.69 -16.53 3.83
CA ILE A 98 -12.91 -16.55 2.59
C ILE A 98 -13.57 -17.43 1.48
N LYS A 99 -14.65 -18.15 1.79
CA LYS A 99 -15.32 -19.09 0.88
C LYS A 99 -16.83 -18.82 0.72
N ASP A 100 -17.32 -17.67 1.16
CA ASP A 100 -18.76 -17.38 1.12
C ASP A 100 -19.23 -16.96 -0.29
N ASP A 101 -18.30 -16.58 -1.18
CA ASP A 101 -18.48 -15.91 -2.48
C ASP A 101 -19.54 -14.77 -2.47
N LYS A 102 -19.77 -14.18 -1.29
CA LYS A 102 -20.84 -13.21 -1.03
C LYS A 102 -20.34 -11.90 -0.43
N ILE A 103 -19.07 -11.83 -0.04
CA ILE A 103 -18.52 -10.61 0.56
C ILE A 103 -17.75 -9.83 -0.49
N PHE A 104 -18.29 -8.65 -0.81
CA PHE A 104 -17.62 -7.61 -1.58
C PHE A 104 -17.15 -6.51 -0.62
N GLY A 105 -15.85 -6.25 -0.57
CA GLY A 105 -15.33 -5.23 0.35
C GLY A 105 -13.87 -5.43 0.69
N PHE A 106 -13.61 -5.51 1.99
CA PHE A 106 -12.26 -5.64 2.52
C PHE A 106 -12.20 -6.63 3.68
N LEU A 107 -11.08 -7.34 3.79
CA LEU A 107 -10.77 -8.24 4.90
C LEU A 107 -9.53 -7.74 5.64
N GLU A 108 -9.66 -7.47 6.94
CA GLU A 108 -8.49 -7.26 7.82
C GLU A 108 -7.96 -8.63 8.25
N CYS A 109 -6.71 -8.94 7.88
CA CYS A 109 -6.08 -10.21 8.21
C CYS A 109 -4.56 -10.09 8.37
N ASP A 110 -3.98 -11.09 9.04
CA ASP A 110 -2.55 -11.32 9.05
C ASP A 110 -2.19 -12.20 7.85
N ILE A 111 -1.10 -11.85 7.17
CA ILE A 111 -0.62 -12.58 6.00
C ILE A 111 0.88 -12.86 6.12
N GLU A 112 1.31 -14.05 5.71
CA GLU A 112 2.71 -14.44 5.72
C GLU A 112 3.04 -15.28 4.48
N ILE A 113 4.25 -15.11 3.97
CA ILE A 113 4.81 -15.93 2.90
C ILE A 113 5.35 -17.23 3.47
N PRO A 114 4.86 -18.40 2.99
CA PRO A 114 5.38 -19.70 3.39
C PRO A 114 6.89 -19.80 3.24
N GLU A 115 7.55 -20.46 4.20
CA GLU A 115 9.03 -20.54 4.26
C GLU A 115 9.65 -21.00 2.94
N HIS A 116 9.08 -22.05 2.33
CA HIS A 116 9.55 -22.62 1.07
C HIS A 116 9.44 -21.67 -0.15
N LEU A 117 8.75 -20.53 -0.03
CA LEU A 117 8.62 -19.52 -1.08
C LEU A 117 9.47 -18.27 -0.82
N LYS A 118 10.11 -18.13 0.35
CA LYS A 118 10.91 -16.94 0.67
C LYS A 118 12.06 -16.74 -0.32
N ASP A 119 12.74 -17.82 -0.70
CA ASP A 119 13.80 -17.76 -1.72
C ASP A 119 13.29 -17.28 -3.08
N TYR A 120 12.08 -17.70 -3.47
CA TYR A 120 11.46 -17.27 -4.72
C TYR A 120 11.15 -15.76 -4.71
N PHE A 121 10.66 -15.25 -3.59
CA PHE A 121 10.33 -13.83 -3.40
C PHE A 121 11.50 -12.99 -2.86
N SER A 122 12.70 -13.54 -2.79
CA SER A 122 13.89 -12.83 -2.27
C SER A 122 14.28 -11.59 -3.08
N GLU A 123 13.96 -11.57 -4.37
CA GLU A 123 14.18 -10.41 -5.23
C GLU A 123 13.14 -9.31 -5.00
N MET A 124 11.90 -9.69 -4.69
CA MET A 124 10.80 -8.77 -4.42
C MET A 124 9.78 -9.45 -3.52
N THR A 125 9.75 -9.00 -2.28
CA THR A 125 8.76 -9.43 -1.30
C THR A 125 7.36 -8.94 -1.74
N PRO A 126 6.34 -9.80 -1.72
CA PRO A 126 5.04 -9.48 -2.31
C PRO A 126 4.12 -8.66 -1.40
N ILE A 127 4.44 -8.55 -0.10
CA ILE A 127 3.63 -7.81 0.86
C ILE A 127 4.25 -6.44 1.07
N PHE A 128 3.51 -5.38 0.73
CA PHE A 128 3.93 -4.01 0.97
C PHE A 128 3.20 -3.44 2.18
N LYS A 129 3.95 -2.91 3.15
CA LYS A 129 3.38 -2.28 4.34
C LYS A 129 4.15 -1.03 4.74
N ASN A 130 3.44 -0.10 5.39
CA ASN A 130 4.08 1.06 6.00
C ASN A 130 4.73 0.63 7.32
N ALA A 131 6.03 0.85 7.45
CA ALA A 131 6.77 0.64 8.70
C ALA A 131 7.45 1.94 9.13
N GLU A 132 7.57 2.16 10.43
CA GLU A 132 8.43 3.22 10.95
C GLU A 132 9.88 2.81 10.74
N ILE A 133 10.63 3.63 10.02
CA ILE A 133 12.04 3.44 9.75
C ILE A 133 12.83 4.47 10.55
N ASP A 134 13.76 3.99 11.36
CA ASP A 134 14.74 4.79 12.08
C ASP A 134 16.06 4.81 11.29
N PRO A 135 16.37 5.90 10.57
CA PRO A 135 17.55 5.99 9.73
C PRO A 135 18.85 6.22 10.52
N THR A 136 18.78 6.37 11.85
CA THR A 136 19.98 6.42 12.70
C THR A 136 20.56 5.03 12.97
N LYS A 137 19.74 3.99 12.80
CA LYS A 137 20.10 2.59 13.03
C LYS A 137 20.72 1.98 11.78
N LYS A 138 22.02 1.69 11.86
CA LYS A 138 22.81 1.12 10.77
C LYS A 138 22.21 -0.21 10.26
N GLU A 139 21.70 -1.03 11.16
CA GLU A 139 21.04 -2.30 10.87
C GLU A 139 19.74 -2.17 10.07
N VAL A 140 19.09 -0.99 10.10
CA VAL A 140 17.82 -0.75 9.40
C VAL A 140 18.05 -0.25 7.97
N ILE A 141 19.00 0.67 7.76
CA ILE A 141 19.23 1.30 6.45
C ILE A 141 20.45 0.75 5.69
N GLY A 142 21.28 -0.03 6.37
CA GLY A 142 22.51 -0.61 5.84
C GLY A 142 23.68 0.38 5.77
N ASP A 143 24.89 -0.18 5.67
CA ASP A 143 26.17 0.53 5.74
C ASP A 143 26.25 1.71 4.76
N HIS A 144 25.92 1.47 3.50
CA HIS A 144 26.02 2.47 2.44
C HIS A 144 25.11 3.68 2.69
N MET A 145 23.84 3.44 3.05
CA MET A 145 22.91 4.53 3.31
C MET A 145 23.27 5.27 4.60
N HIS A 146 23.75 4.56 5.61
CA HIS A 146 24.23 5.17 6.85
C HIS A 146 25.40 6.11 6.57
N GLU A 147 26.41 5.67 5.82
CA GLU A 147 27.55 6.51 5.41
C GLU A 147 27.10 7.72 4.57
N CYS A 148 26.22 7.51 3.58
CA CYS A 148 25.64 8.62 2.81
C CYS A 148 24.95 9.66 3.70
N ASN A 149 24.18 9.22 4.70
CA ASN A 149 23.49 10.13 5.62
C ASN A 149 24.47 10.94 6.49
N GLN A 150 25.60 10.35 6.89
CA GLN A 150 26.64 11.08 7.63
C GLN A 150 27.33 12.12 6.74
N ASN A 151 27.65 11.75 5.49
CA ASN A 151 28.39 12.61 4.56
C ASN A 151 27.57 13.80 4.03
N LEU A 152 26.25 13.66 3.92
CA LEU A 152 25.39 14.69 3.34
C LEU A 152 25.00 15.81 4.34
N GLY A 153 25.22 15.63 5.64
CA GLY A 153 24.94 16.66 6.66
C GLY A 153 23.47 17.10 6.78
N ASP A 154 22.53 16.38 6.16
CA ASP A 154 21.11 16.71 6.15
C ASP A 154 20.38 16.04 7.33
N ASP A 155 20.14 16.82 8.39
CA ASP A 155 19.48 16.32 9.60
C ASP A 155 18.05 15.82 9.36
N LYS A 156 17.35 16.26 8.28
CA LYS A 156 16.02 15.75 7.95
C LYS A 156 16.05 14.27 7.56
N ARG A 157 17.19 13.76 7.09
CA ARG A 157 17.38 12.34 6.74
C ARG A 157 17.67 11.46 7.95
N LYS A 158 17.91 12.05 9.13
CA LYS A 158 18.15 11.36 10.40
C LYS A 158 16.87 11.19 11.23
N THR A 159 15.74 11.70 10.76
CA THR A 159 14.46 11.62 11.48
C THR A 159 13.71 10.33 11.14
N LYS A 160 13.11 9.73 12.17
CA LYS A 160 12.17 8.62 12.02
C LYS A 160 11.04 9.01 11.06
N SER A 161 10.70 8.10 10.16
CA SER A 161 9.61 8.33 9.22
C SER A 161 8.92 7.03 8.84
N LYS A 162 7.62 7.11 8.56
CA LYS A 162 6.89 5.99 7.95
C LYS A 162 7.32 5.86 6.49
N LYS A 163 7.75 4.66 6.11
CA LYS A 163 8.11 4.33 4.73
C LYS A 163 7.42 3.05 4.33
N LEU A 164 7.10 2.95 3.04
CA LEU A 164 6.67 1.70 2.45
C LEU A 164 7.86 0.75 2.35
N ILE A 165 7.69 -0.46 2.85
CA ILE A 165 8.67 -1.54 2.72
C ILE A 165 8.03 -2.77 2.09
N GLY A 166 8.84 -3.58 1.42
CA GLY A 166 8.48 -4.95 1.10
C GLY A 166 8.76 -5.86 2.31
N SER A 167 7.89 -6.84 2.56
CA SER A 167 7.97 -7.75 3.71
C SER A 167 7.50 -9.16 3.34
N TYR A 168 7.96 -10.16 4.10
CA TYR A 168 7.43 -11.53 4.01
C TYR A 168 6.18 -11.73 4.85
N PHE A 169 5.79 -10.75 5.66
CA PHE A 169 4.61 -10.84 6.51
C PHE A 169 3.95 -9.47 6.69
N GLY A 170 2.69 -9.50 7.09
CA GLY A 170 1.86 -8.34 7.35
C GLY A 170 0.89 -8.65 8.46
N GLU A 171 0.74 -7.73 9.40
CA GLU A 171 -0.23 -7.86 10.49
C GLU A 171 -1.34 -6.85 10.24
N ARG A 172 -2.59 -7.29 10.41
CA ARG A 172 -3.79 -6.47 10.28
C ARG A 172 -3.85 -5.68 8.98
N ILE A 173 -3.47 -6.33 7.88
CA ILE A 173 -3.54 -5.74 6.55
C ILE A 173 -4.97 -5.81 6.07
N LEU A 174 -5.47 -4.68 5.58
CA LEU A 174 -6.77 -4.58 4.94
C LEU A 174 -6.63 -4.88 3.45
N ILE A 175 -7.12 -6.05 3.02
CA ILE A 175 -7.03 -6.53 1.64
C ILE A 175 -8.38 -6.28 0.96
N TYR A 176 -8.36 -5.71 -0.25
CA TYR A 176 -9.55 -5.61 -1.09
C TYR A 176 -9.97 -6.99 -1.59
N THR A 177 -11.26 -7.29 -1.47
CA THR A 177 -11.82 -8.59 -1.86
C THR A 177 -13.02 -8.38 -2.78
N PRO A 178 -12.87 -8.62 -4.10
CA PRO A 178 -14.00 -8.52 -5.02
C PRO A 178 -15.07 -9.58 -4.72
N LEU A 179 -14.68 -10.80 -4.35
CA LEU A 179 -15.58 -11.83 -3.85
C LEU A 179 -14.76 -12.74 -2.93
N LEU A 180 -15.12 -12.80 -1.64
CA LEU A 180 -14.75 -13.88 -0.72
C LEU A 180 -15.95 -14.78 -0.50
#